data_AF-A0A067MF19-F1
#
_entry.id   AF-A0A067MF19-F1
#
_cell.length_a   1.000
_cell.length_b   1.000
_cell.length_c   1.000
_cell.angle_alpha   90.00
_cell.angle_beta   90.00
_cell.angle_gamma   90.00
#
_symmetry.space_group_name_H-M   'P 1'
#
loop_
_entity.id
_entity.type
_entity.pdbx_description
1 polymer ?
#
loop_
_entity_poly.entity_id
_entity_poly.type
_entity_poly.pdbx_seq_one_letter_code
_entity_poly.pdbx_strand_id
1 'polypeptide(L)'
;MFLQPATQPVSHRFETLEIFFTPPDITSRRLGFVSPFANDYISMLSSLPHLKKLALPTHPPCHLLPDALIATPTSYICPELAELCLYESSESVSWDTVLAVVKSRTDPDIGGVSLRELTVPRYVRSDDKVVGLSAYVRVKAPA
;
A
#
# COMPACT_ATOMS: atom_id res chain seq x y z
N MET A 1 41.91 27.22 3.31
CA MET A 1 41.01 26.52 2.37
C MET A 1 40.12 25.61 3.19
N PHE A 2 38.83 25.89 3.29
CA PHE A 2 37.89 25.03 4.01
C PHE A 2 37.22 24.10 3.00
N LEU A 3 37.45 22.79 3.16
CA LEU A 3 36.72 21.76 2.41
C LEU A 3 35.31 21.71 3.00
N GLN A 4 34.31 22.15 2.24
CA GLN A 4 32.92 21.87 2.57
C GLN A 4 32.71 20.36 2.45
N PRO A 5 32.23 19.66 3.49
CA PRO A 5 31.78 18.29 3.32
C PRO A 5 30.57 18.34 2.39
N ALA A 6 30.67 17.69 1.23
CA ALA A 6 29.53 17.42 0.39
C ALA A 6 28.55 16.56 1.20
N THR A 7 27.53 17.19 1.79
CA THR A 7 26.31 16.51 2.21
C THR A 7 25.66 15.96 0.95
N GLN A 8 26.12 14.79 0.51
CA GLN A 8 25.35 13.96 -0.39
C GLN A 8 24.00 13.74 0.30
N PRO A 9 22.87 14.11 -0.32
CA PRO A 9 21.59 13.65 0.19
C PRO A 9 21.66 12.14 0.12
N VAL A 10 21.68 11.49 1.28
CA VAL A 10 21.52 10.04 1.39
C VAL A 10 20.09 9.79 0.95
N SER A 11 19.88 9.71 -0.37
CA SER A 11 18.64 9.25 -0.97
C SER A 11 18.59 7.77 -0.65
N HIS A 12 18.10 7.46 0.55
CA HIS A 12 17.78 6.09 0.90
C HIS A 12 16.69 5.65 -0.07
N ARG A 13 17.11 4.90 -1.10
CA ARG A 13 16.21 4.23 -2.05
C ARG A 13 15.60 3.05 -1.32
N PHE A 14 14.60 3.33 -0.50
CA PHE A 14 13.81 2.28 0.14
C PHE A 14 12.95 1.61 -0.92
N GLU A 15 13.38 0.44 -1.37
CA GLU A 15 12.66 -0.34 -2.37
C GLU A 15 11.59 -1.24 -1.74
N THR A 16 11.67 -1.50 -0.43
CA THR A 16 10.74 -2.36 0.31
C THR A 16 10.38 -1.72 1.64
N LEU A 17 9.09 -1.71 1.94
CA LEU A 17 8.54 -1.24 3.21
C LEU A 17 7.49 -2.24 3.69
N GLU A 18 7.67 -2.67 4.93
CA GLU A 18 6.68 -3.43 5.67
C GLU A 18 6.30 -2.61 6.90
N ILE A 19 5.03 -2.26 7.01
CA ILE A 19 4.56 -1.41 8.10
C ILE A 19 3.99 -2.31 9.18
N PHE A 20 4.71 -2.51 10.28
CA PHE A 20 4.19 -3.29 11.41
C PHE A 20 3.35 -2.41 12.33
N PHE A 21 2.13 -2.83 12.61
CA PHE A 21 1.25 -2.17 13.57
C PHE A 21 1.22 -2.95 14.87
N THR A 22 1.45 -2.26 15.97
CA THR A 22 1.18 -2.82 17.29
C THR A 22 -0.33 -3.02 17.38
N PRO A 23 -0.84 -4.22 17.75
CA PRO A 23 -2.27 -4.42 17.91
C PRO A 23 -2.80 -3.37 18.89
N PRO A 24 -3.93 -2.71 18.58
CA PRO A 24 -4.48 -1.71 19.46
C PRO A 24 -4.73 -2.34 20.83
N ASP A 25 -4.23 -1.69 21.87
CA ASP A 25 -4.62 -2.00 23.24
C ASP A 25 -6.15 -1.98 23.31
N ILE A 26 -6.77 -2.88 24.09
CA ILE A 26 -8.22 -3.19 24.05
C ILE A 26 -9.09 -1.93 24.24
N THR A 27 -8.52 -0.89 24.85
CA THR A 27 -9.08 0.45 25.06
C THR A 27 -9.26 1.27 23.78
N SER A 28 -8.42 1.11 22.75
CA SER A 28 -8.47 1.93 21.52
C SER A 28 -9.65 1.57 20.60
N ARG A 29 -10.12 0.31 20.64
CA ARG A 29 -11.28 -0.15 19.86
C ARG A 29 -12.59 0.58 20.19
N ARG A 30 -12.71 1.18 21.38
CA ARG A 30 -13.97 1.79 21.84
C ARG A 30 -14.16 3.26 21.49
N LEU A 31 -13.11 3.96 21.05
CA LEU A 31 -13.15 5.42 20.95
C LEU A 31 -13.31 5.95 19.52
N GLY A 32 -13.52 5.09 18.51
CA GLY A 32 -13.77 5.53 17.14
C GLY A 32 -12.71 6.51 16.62
N PHE A 33 -11.46 6.36 17.08
CA PHE A 33 -10.37 7.24 16.68
C PHE A 33 -10.15 7.07 15.17
N VAL A 34 -10.60 8.07 14.41
CA VAL A 34 -10.00 8.39 13.12
C VAL A 34 -8.56 8.74 13.45
N SER A 35 -7.71 7.75 13.30
CA SER A 35 -6.36 7.82 13.81
C SER A 35 -5.61 8.93 13.09
N PRO A 36 -5.07 9.96 13.79
CA PRO A 36 -4.23 10.99 13.16
C PRO A 36 -3.04 10.39 12.40
N PHE A 37 -2.69 9.13 12.71
CA PHE A 37 -1.63 8.38 12.05
C PHE A 37 -1.91 8.11 10.56
N ALA A 38 -3.15 8.09 10.07
CA ALA A 38 -3.43 7.82 8.64
C ALA A 38 -2.74 8.84 7.72
N ASN A 39 -2.78 10.13 8.07
CA ASN A 39 -2.12 11.18 7.31
C ASN A 39 -0.59 11.10 7.39
N ASP A 40 -0.04 10.66 8.53
CA ASP A 40 1.39 10.44 8.70
C ASP A 40 1.88 9.31 7.78
N TYR A 41 1.12 8.22 7.67
CA TYR A 41 1.44 7.12 6.76
C TYR A 41 1.32 7.51 5.29
N ILE A 42 0.29 8.28 4.90
CA ILE A 42 0.15 8.79 3.53
C ILE A 42 1.33 9.72 3.19
N SER A 43 1.71 10.60 4.11
CA SER A 43 2.86 11.50 3.94
C SER A 43 4.17 10.73 3.80
N MET A 44 4.35 9.69 4.63
CA MET A 44 5.48 8.78 4.54
C MET A 44 5.51 8.07 3.18
N LEU A 45 4.42 7.45 2.74
CA LEU A 45 4.37 6.77 1.43
C LEU A 45 4.63 7.74 0.26
N SER A 46 4.14 8.98 0.36
CA SER A 46 4.40 10.03 -0.64
C SER A 46 5.89 10.40 -0.74
N SER A 47 6.65 10.22 0.34
CA SER A 47 8.10 10.43 0.37
C SER A 47 8.93 9.25 -0.17
N LEU A 48 8.28 8.16 -0.60
CA LEU A 48 8.91 6.92 -1.05
C LEU A 48 8.61 6.63 -2.53
N PRO A 49 9.15 7.44 -3.47
CA PRO A 49 8.83 7.30 -4.89
C PRO A 49 9.36 6.00 -5.52
N HIS A 50 10.49 5.50 -5.01
CA HIS A 50 11.16 4.29 -5.49
C HIS A 50 10.69 3.01 -4.78
N LEU A 51 9.60 3.08 -4.01
CA LEU A 51 9.09 1.93 -3.29
C LEU A 51 8.52 0.91 -4.27
N LYS A 52 9.12 -0.28 -4.33
CA LYS A 52 8.71 -1.38 -5.21
C LYS A 52 7.81 -2.38 -4.50
N LYS A 53 7.99 -2.56 -3.18
CA LYS A 53 7.23 -3.51 -2.38
C LYS A 53 6.65 -2.82 -1.15
N LEU A 54 5.33 -2.91 -1.00
CA LEU A 54 4.61 -2.42 0.16
C LEU A 54 3.82 -3.56 0.79
N ALA A 55 4.05 -3.79 2.06
CA ALA A 55 3.36 -4.81 2.82
C ALA A 55 2.58 -4.16 3.97
N LEU A 56 1.26 -4.32 3.94
CA LEU A 56 0.29 -3.71 4.85
C LEU A 56 -0.42 -4.79 5.67
N PRO A 57 -0.27 -4.82 6.99
CA PRO A 57 -1.16 -5.55 7.88
C PRO A 57 -2.52 -4.89 7.88
N THR A 58 -3.62 -5.64 7.80
CA THR A 58 -4.99 -5.08 7.84
C THR A 58 -5.47 -4.76 9.26
N HIS A 59 -4.66 -4.12 10.10
CA HIS A 59 -5.12 -3.61 11.38
C HIS A 59 -5.65 -2.18 11.20
N PRO A 60 -6.66 -1.70 11.94
CA PRO A 60 -6.98 -0.28 11.93
C PRO A 60 -5.74 0.54 12.39
N PRO A 61 -5.39 1.66 11.73
CA PRO A 61 -6.13 2.39 10.68
C PRO A 61 -5.79 2.01 9.22
N CYS A 62 -5.07 0.91 8.99
CA CYS A 62 -4.49 0.53 7.69
C CYS A 62 -5.50 0.32 6.56
N HIS A 63 -6.78 0.19 6.88
CA HIS A 63 -7.82 0.06 5.86
C HIS A 63 -7.96 1.28 4.95
N LEU A 64 -7.54 2.46 5.42
CA LEU A 64 -7.54 3.70 4.65
C LEU A 64 -6.32 3.84 3.72
N LEU A 65 -5.27 3.06 3.96
CA LEU A 65 -4.03 3.13 3.17
C LEU A 65 -4.20 2.62 1.74
N PRO A 66 -4.94 1.52 1.48
CA PRO A 66 -5.28 1.12 0.13
C PRO A 66 -5.97 2.23 -0.69
N ASP A 67 -6.90 2.99 -0.11
CA ASP A 67 -7.57 4.08 -0.85
C ASP A 67 -6.58 5.17 -1.28
N ALA A 68 -5.60 5.49 -0.43
CA ALA A 68 -4.54 6.44 -0.78
C ALA A 68 -3.59 5.92 -1.87
N LEU A 69 -3.55 4.61 -2.11
CA LEU A 69 -2.77 4.01 -3.19
C LEU A 69 -3.49 4.04 -4.53
N ILE A 70 -4.77 4.45 -4.61
CA ILE A 70 -5.47 4.59 -5.89
C ILE A 70 -4.78 5.69 -6.70
N ALA A 71 -4.20 5.32 -7.84
CA ALA A 71 -3.50 6.26 -8.69
C ALA A 71 -4.51 7.13 -9.46
N THR A 72 -4.17 8.39 -9.62
CA THR A 72 -4.92 9.36 -10.43
C THR A 72 -3.92 10.18 -11.24
N PRO A 73 -4.35 10.86 -12.32
CA PRO A 73 -3.46 11.72 -13.11
C PRO A 73 -2.75 12.81 -12.28
N THR A 74 -3.32 13.19 -11.12
CA THR A 74 -2.83 14.28 -10.26
C THR A 74 -2.17 13.79 -8.96
N SER A 75 -2.31 12.52 -8.61
CA SER A 75 -1.76 11.94 -7.38
C SER A 75 -1.35 10.49 -7.62
N TYR A 76 -0.05 10.24 -7.49
CA TYR A 76 0.51 8.91 -7.71
C TYR A 76 1.57 8.57 -6.64
N ILE A 77 1.08 8.14 -5.48
CA ILE A 77 1.91 7.72 -4.36
C ILE A 77 2.62 6.40 -4.71
N CYS A 78 3.92 6.29 -4.44
CA CYS A 78 4.74 5.12 -4.77
C CYS A 78 4.57 4.69 -6.25
N PRO A 79 5.00 5.52 -7.22
CA PRO A 79 4.83 5.24 -8.65
C PRO A 79 5.58 3.99 -9.13
N GLU A 80 6.60 3.52 -8.41
CA GLU A 80 7.34 2.30 -8.76
C GLU A 80 6.79 1.03 -8.08
N LEU A 81 5.66 1.11 -7.37
CA LEU A 81 5.13 0.00 -6.59
C LEU A 81 4.74 -1.18 -7.49
N ALA A 82 5.49 -2.27 -7.36
CA ALA A 82 5.33 -3.50 -8.13
C ALA A 82 4.65 -4.63 -7.35
N GLU A 83 4.82 -4.66 -6.04
CA GLU A 83 4.27 -5.69 -5.15
C GLU A 83 3.48 -5.05 -4.01
N LEU A 84 2.19 -5.39 -3.92
CA LEU A 84 1.34 -5.01 -2.79
C LEU A 84 0.93 -6.26 -2.01
N CYS A 85 1.31 -6.33 -0.74
CA CYS A 85 0.95 -7.42 0.15
C CYS A 85 -0.08 -6.94 1.19
N LEU A 86 -1.29 -7.48 1.13
CA LEU A 86 -2.35 -7.26 2.11
C LEU A 86 -2.45 -8.51 2.99
N TYR A 87 -1.99 -8.43 4.24
CA TYR A 87 -1.95 -9.58 5.15
C TYR A 87 -3.29 -9.85 5.83
N GLU A 88 -3.42 -11.03 6.46
CA GLU A 88 -4.62 -11.42 7.20
C GLU A 88 -4.76 -10.69 8.52
N SER A 89 -5.74 -9.81 8.58
CA SER A 89 -6.47 -9.53 9.80
C SER A 89 -7.90 -9.13 9.46
N SER A 90 -8.80 -9.65 10.26
CA SER A 90 -10.23 -9.64 10.03
C SER A 90 -10.79 -8.21 9.91
N GLU A 91 -11.62 -8.00 8.89
CA GLU A 91 -12.74 -7.03 8.85
C GLU A 91 -12.57 -5.61 8.26
N SER A 92 -11.53 -5.20 7.52
CA SER A 92 -11.46 -3.76 7.19
C SER A 92 -11.15 -3.30 5.77
N VAL A 93 -10.59 -4.11 4.85
CA VAL A 93 -10.36 -3.66 3.46
C VAL A 93 -11.46 -4.18 2.53
N SER A 94 -12.17 -3.26 1.87
CA SER A 94 -13.20 -3.61 0.89
C SER A 94 -12.59 -4.20 -0.39
N TRP A 95 -13.29 -5.13 -1.02
CA TRP A 95 -12.85 -5.67 -2.31
C TRP A 95 -12.83 -4.62 -3.41
N ASP A 96 -13.79 -3.68 -3.38
CA ASP A 96 -13.90 -2.61 -4.37
C ASP A 96 -12.67 -1.69 -4.32
N THR A 97 -12.17 -1.40 -3.11
CA THR A 97 -10.91 -0.67 -2.92
C THR A 97 -9.72 -1.42 -3.52
N VAL A 98 -9.60 -2.73 -3.27
CA VAL A 98 -8.51 -3.55 -3.86
C VAL A 98 -8.56 -3.51 -5.38
N LEU A 99 -9.75 -3.66 -5.96
CA LEU A 99 -9.94 -3.61 -7.40
C LEU A 99 -9.60 -2.22 -7.97
N ALA A 100 -9.99 -1.14 -7.29
CA ALA A 100 -9.68 0.23 -7.69
C ALA A 100 -8.17 0.51 -7.69
N VAL A 101 -7.45 0.05 -6.66
CA VAL A 101 -5.97 0.15 -6.61
C VAL A 101 -5.33 -0.61 -7.77
N VAL A 102 -5.76 -1.85 -8.02
CA VAL A 102 -5.20 -2.66 -9.11
C VAL A 102 -5.46 -2.02 -10.46
N LYS A 103 -6.71 -1.64 -10.74
CA LYS A 103 -7.07 -1.02 -12.02
C LYS A 103 -6.30 0.27 -12.25
N SER A 104 -6.31 1.19 -11.28
CA SER A 104 -5.61 2.47 -11.43
C SER A 104 -4.10 2.34 -11.65
N ARG A 105 -3.45 1.31 -11.09
CA ARG A 105 -2.00 1.08 -11.21
C ARG A 105 -1.60 0.14 -12.35
N THR A 106 -2.57 -0.38 -13.09
CA THR A 106 -2.37 -1.16 -14.31
C THR A 106 -2.91 -0.45 -15.56
N ASP A 107 -3.57 0.70 -15.36
CA ASP A 107 -4.09 1.54 -16.43
C ASP A 107 -2.94 2.29 -17.14
N PRO A 108 -2.72 2.05 -18.45
CA PRO A 108 -1.70 2.77 -19.21
C PRO A 108 -1.97 4.28 -19.30
N ASP A 109 -3.23 4.71 -19.21
CA ASP A 109 -3.62 6.12 -19.35
C ASP A 109 -3.22 6.96 -18.12
N ILE A 110 -2.97 6.31 -16.98
CA ILE A 110 -2.55 6.97 -15.73
C ILE A 110 -1.01 7.12 -15.66
N GLY A 111 -0.29 6.62 -16.67
CA GLY A 111 1.15 6.92 -16.84
C GLY A 111 2.08 6.14 -15.93
N GLY A 112 1.66 4.97 -15.45
CA GLY A 112 2.52 4.06 -14.68
C GLY A 112 1.86 2.69 -14.48
N VAL A 113 2.25 1.72 -15.30
CA VAL A 113 1.95 0.31 -15.05
C VAL A 113 3.05 -0.25 -14.16
N SER A 114 2.90 -0.05 -12.86
CA SER A 114 3.90 -0.48 -11.89
C SER A 114 3.52 -1.80 -11.25
N LEU A 115 2.24 -1.97 -10.89
CA LEU A 115 1.79 -3.08 -10.06
C LEU A 115 1.73 -4.38 -10.86
N ARG A 116 2.45 -5.40 -10.38
CA ARG A 116 2.59 -6.71 -11.03
C ARG A 116 2.11 -7.85 -10.16
N GLU A 117 2.21 -7.68 -8.85
CA GLU A 117 1.89 -8.72 -7.88
C GLU A 117 1.03 -8.18 -6.75
N LEU A 118 0.03 -8.97 -6.39
CA LEU A 118 -0.86 -8.69 -5.28
C LEU A 118 -0.97 -9.93 -4.40
N THR A 119 -0.70 -9.78 -3.11
CA THR A 119 -1.08 -10.78 -2.10
C THR A 119 -2.34 -10.31 -1.42
N VAL A 120 -3.40 -11.14 -1.44
CA VAL A 120 -4.69 -10.83 -0.81
C VAL A 120 -4.95 -11.78 0.36
N PRO A 121 -5.66 -11.35 1.42
CA PRO A 121 -6.00 -12.22 2.54
C PRO A 121 -6.90 -13.39 2.12
N ARG A 122 -6.79 -14.56 2.76
CA ARG A 122 -7.58 -15.74 2.34
C ARG A 122 -9.08 -15.53 2.46
N TYR A 123 -9.54 -14.71 3.41
CA TYR A 123 -10.96 -14.42 3.61
C TYR A 123 -11.59 -13.58 2.49
N VAL A 124 -10.81 -12.82 1.74
CA VAL A 124 -11.28 -12.03 0.58
C VAL A 124 -11.20 -12.83 -0.73
N ARG A 125 -10.56 -14.00 -0.67
CA ARG A 125 -10.20 -14.84 -1.80
C ARG A 125 -11.37 -15.73 -2.24
N SER A 126 -12.53 -15.16 -2.57
CA SER A 126 -13.55 -15.91 -3.30
C SER A 126 -13.09 -16.13 -4.74
N ASP A 127 -13.28 -17.33 -5.28
CA ASP A 127 -12.73 -17.73 -6.58
C ASP A 127 -13.10 -16.73 -7.71
N ASP A 128 -14.35 -16.27 -7.75
CA ASP A 128 -14.84 -15.30 -8.75
C ASP A 128 -14.08 -13.96 -8.71
N LYS A 129 -13.68 -13.53 -7.50
CA LYS A 129 -12.96 -12.28 -7.27
C LYS A 129 -11.50 -12.39 -7.71
N VAL A 130 -10.85 -13.51 -7.36
CA VAL A 130 -9.46 -13.76 -7.75
C VAL A 130 -9.30 -13.87 -9.26
N VAL A 131 -10.23 -14.54 -9.93
CA VAL A 131 -10.23 -14.67 -11.40
C VAL A 131 -10.25 -13.28 -12.04
N GLY A 132 -11.10 -12.38 -11.55
CA GLY A 132 -11.17 -10.99 -12.02
C GLY A 132 -9.85 -10.22 -11.88
N LEU A 133 -9.12 -10.37 -10.77
CA LEU A 133 -7.81 -9.70 -10.59
C LEU A 133 -6.68 -10.34 -11.37
N SER A 134 -6.73 -11.65 -11.60
CA SER A 134 -5.69 -12.39 -12.32
C SER A 134 -5.51 -11.93 -13.77
N ALA A 135 -6.50 -11.22 -14.33
CA ALA A 135 -6.40 -10.56 -15.62
C ALA A 135 -5.46 -9.33 -15.62
N TYR A 136 -5.20 -8.74 -14.45
CA TYR A 136 -4.41 -7.51 -14.30
C TYR A 136 -3.07 -7.76 -13.62
N VAL A 137 -3.03 -8.61 -12.59
CA VAL A 137 -1.84 -8.84 -11.74
C VAL A 137 -1.70 -10.30 -11.34
N ARG A 138 -0.48 -10.72 -10.99
CA ARG A 138 -0.24 -12.03 -10.38
C ARG A 138 -0.76 -12.02 -8.95
N VAL A 139 -1.78 -12.85 -8.66
CA VAL A 139 -2.33 -12.98 -7.31
C VAL A 139 -1.63 -14.11 -6.55
N LYS A 140 -1.07 -13.82 -5.38
CA LYS A 140 -0.47 -14.81 -4.48
C LYS A 140 -1.30 -15.04 -3.21
N ALA A 141 -1.15 -16.23 -2.64
CA ALA A 141 -1.62 -16.54 -1.30
C ALA A 141 -0.70 -15.86 -0.26
N PRO A 142 -1.23 -15.43 0.90
CA PRO A 142 -0.38 -15.06 2.02
C PRO A 142 0.37 -16.32 2.49
N ALA A 143 1.67 -16.15 2.70
CA ALA A 143 2.57 -17.19 3.19
C ALA A 143 2.20 -17.64 4.60
#